data_AF-W6NC59-F1
#
_entry.id   AF-W6NC59-F1
#
_cell.length_a   1.000
_cell.length_b   1.000
_cell.length_c   1.000
_cell.angle_alpha   90.00
_cell.angle_beta   90.00
_cell.angle_gamma   90.00
#
_symmetry.space_group_name_H-M   'P 1'
#
loop_
_entity.id
_entity.type
_entity.pdbx_description
1 polymer ?
#
loop_
_entity_poly.entity_id
_entity_poly.type
_entity_poly.pdbx_seq_one_letter_code
_entity_poly.pdbx_strand_id
1 'polypeptide(L)' 'MYCRYVSRREFPGDLYPPYCCGFAYLIPLQALHTILNATKTERLLHIEDAFITGHLAKKTSVKQKP' A
#
# COMPACT_ATOMS: atom_id res chain seq x y z
N MET A 1 10.29 15.26 -10.20
CA MET A 1 8.98 14.58 -10.18
C MET A 1 9.07 13.39 -11.12
N TYR A 2 9.42 12.22 -10.60
CA TYR A 2 9.59 11.02 -11.43
C TYR A 2 8.21 10.53 -11.89
N CYS A 3 8.00 10.43 -13.20
CA CYS A 3 6.82 9.77 -13.76
C CYS A 3 6.90 8.28 -13.40
N ARG A 4 6.19 7.86 -12.35
CA ARG A 4 6.13 6.45 -11.94
C ARG A 4 5.03 5.76 -12.74
N TYR A 5 5.39 5.14 -13.86
CA TYR A 5 4.50 4.30 -14.63
C TYR A 5 4.24 2.99 -13.89
N VAL A 6 2.97 2.65 -13.66
CA VAL A 6 2.54 1.36 -13.10
C VAL A 6 1.79 0.58 -14.18
N SER A 7 2.24 -0.64 -14.43
CA SER A 7 1.60 -1.51 -15.43
C SER A 7 0.29 -2.09 -14.89
N ARG A 8 -0.67 -2.37 -15.78
CA ARG A 8 -1.90 -3.10 -15.42
C ARG A 8 -1.64 -4.51 -14.86
N ARG A 9 -0.50 -5.11 -15.20
CA ARG A 9 -0.07 -6.38 -14.60
C ARG A 9 0.32 -6.17 -13.14
N GLU A 10 0.98 -5.07 -12.81
CA GLU A 10 1.40 -4.75 -11.45
C GLU A 10 0.23 -4.34 -10.57
N PHE A 11 -0.63 -3.44 -11.07
CA PHE A 11 -1.86 -3.02 -10.39
C PHE A 11 -3.01 -2.98 -11.40
N PRO A 12 -4.00 -3.88 -11.30
CA PRO A 12 -5.11 -3.94 -12.25
C PRO A 12 -6.18 -2.85 -12.03
N GLY A 13 -6.19 -2.21 -10.86
CA GLY A 13 -7.17 -1.18 -10.53
C GLY A 13 -6.93 0.12 -11.29
N ASP A 14 -8.00 0.87 -11.51
CA ASP A 14 -7.91 2.18 -12.18
C ASP A 14 -7.45 3.29 -11.24
N LEU A 15 -7.68 3.14 -9.93
CA LEU A 15 -7.28 4.09 -8.89
C LEU A 15 -6.69 3.35 -7.68
N TYR A 16 -5.66 3.94 -7.07
CA TYR A 16 -5.16 3.45 -5.79
C TYR A 16 -6.19 3.68 -4.68
N PRO A 17 -6.30 2.77 -3.70
CA PRO A 17 -6.99 3.07 -2.45
C PRO A 17 -6.40 4.30 -1.76
N PRO A 18 -7.14 4.95 -0.83
CA PRO A 18 -6.55 5.97 0.03
C PRO A 18 -5.27 5.46 0.70
N TYR A 19 -4.20 6.24 0.63
CA TYR A 19 -2.88 5.89 1.14
C TYR A 19 -2.17 7.14 1.68
N CYS A 20 -1.21 6.95 2.58
CA CYS A 20 -0.39 8.03 3.12
C CYS A 20 0.75 8.34 2.13
N CYS A 21 0.69 9.47 1.44
CA CYS A 21 1.75 9.92 0.54
C CYS A 21 2.77 10.78 1.31
N GLY A 22 4.06 10.46 1.27
CA GLY A 22 5.05 11.29 1.93
C GLY A 22 6.43 10.66 2.08
N PHE A 23 7.25 11.27 2.93
CA PHE A 23 8.58 10.74 3.26
C PHE A 23 8.55 9.69 4.37
N ALA A 24 7.52 9.73 5.22
CA ALA A 24 7.37 8.83 6.36
C ALA A 24 5.92 8.75 6.82
N TYR A 25 5.58 7.64 7.47
CA TYR A 25 4.30 7.41 8.13
C TYR A 25 4.53 6.67 9.46
N LEU A 26 3.56 6.73 10.37
CA LEU A 26 3.59 6.00 11.65
C LEU A 26 2.56 4.87 11.62
N ILE A 27 3.02 3.65 11.92
CA ILE A 27 2.17 2.45 11.96
C ILE A 27 2.37 1.73 13.30
N PRO A 28 1.31 1.41 14.04
CA PRO A 28 1.41 0.54 15.21
C PRO A 28 1.96 -0.83 14.84
N LEU A 29 2.85 -1.39 15.67
CA LEU A 29 3.55 -2.64 15.36
C LEU A 29 2.59 -3.81 15.01
N GLN A 30 1.46 -3.90 15.72
CA GLN A 30 0.43 -4.91 15.45
C GLN A 30 -0.20 -4.78 14.04
N ALA A 31 -0.46 -3.55 13.61
CA ALA A 31 -0.97 -3.27 12.27
C ALA A 31 0.09 -3.59 11.21
N LEU A 32 1.36 -3.25 11.48
CA LEU A 32 2.49 -3.57 10.59
C LEU A 32 2.60 -5.09 10.37
N HIS A 33 2.56 -5.90 11.42
CA HIS A 33 2.60 -7.37 11.28
C HIS A 33 1.44 -7.90 10.44
N THR A 34 0.24 -7.34 10.60
CA THR A 34 -0.94 -7.73 9.84
C THR A 34 -0.75 -7.42 8.35
N ILE A 35 -0.29 -6.21 8.03
CA ILE A 35 0.01 -5.75 6.66
C ILE A 35 1.13 -6.60 6.03
N LEU A 36 2.23 -6.81 6.76
CA LEU A 36 3.37 -7.58 6.27
C LEU A 36 3.02 -9.04 5.99
N ASN A 37 2.10 -9.64 6.74
CA ASN A 37 1.64 -11.00 6.44
C ASN A 37 0.88 -11.07 5.11
N ALA A 38 0.15 -10.01 4.73
CA ALA A 38 -0.54 -9.96 3.44
C ALA A 38 0.41 -9.90 2.23
N THR A 39 1.63 -9.35 2.41
CA THR A 39 2.65 -9.25 1.34
C THR A 39 3.00 -10.61 0.73
N LYS A 40 2.93 -11.69 1.51
CA LYS A 40 3.27 -13.05 1.07
C LYS A 40 2.37 -13.57 -0.05
N THR A 41 1.19 -12.97 -0.22
CA THR A 41 0.16 -13.40 -1.19
C THR A 41 -0.09 -12.37 -2.28
N GLU A 42 0.55 -11.21 -2.20
CA GLU A 42 0.25 -10.06 -3.05
C GLU A 42 1.37 -9.79 -4.05
N ARG A 43 0.99 -9.34 -5.24
CA ARG A 43 1.95 -8.87 -6.23
C ARG A 43 2.52 -7.54 -5.75
N LEU A 44 3.85 -7.43 -5.79
CA LEU A 44 4.54 -6.20 -5.43
C LEU A 44 4.10 -5.05 -6.35
N LEU A 45 3.67 -3.95 -5.74
CA LEU A 45 3.53 -2.63 -6.36
C LEU A 45 4.72 -1.77 -5.91
N HIS A 46 5.51 -1.24 -6.84
CA HIS A 46 6.74 -0.51 -6.56
C HIS A 46 6.51 0.87 -5.94
N ILE A 47 5.29 1.40 -6.03
CA ILE A 47 4.90 2.61 -5.31
C ILE A 47 4.60 2.19 -3.86
N GLU A 48 5.64 2.21 -3.02
CA GLU A 48 5.61 1.68 -1.65
C GLU A 48 4.47 2.27 -0.79
N ASP A 49 4.35 3.60 -0.72
CA ASP A 49 3.24 4.28 -0.04
C ASP A 49 1.86 3.71 -0.44
N ALA A 50 1.61 3.57 -1.75
CA ALA A 50 0.37 3.05 -2.29
C ALA A 50 0.21 1.54 -2.07
N PHE A 51 1.32 0.79 -2.01
CA PHE A 51 1.32 -0.64 -1.74
C PHE A 51 1.02 -0.94 -0.27
N ILE A 52 1.84 -0.42 0.64
CA ILE A 52 1.77 -0.71 2.08
C ILE A 52 0.56 -0.02 2.70
N THR A 53 0.50 1.31 2.61
CA THR A 53 -0.53 2.09 3.30
C THR A 53 -1.84 2.21 2.51
N GLY A 54 -1.87 1.79 1.25
CA GLY A 54 -3.08 1.75 0.42
C GLY A 54 -3.61 0.33 0.22
N HIS A 55 -3.05 -0.40 -0.74
CA HIS A 55 -3.52 -1.71 -1.20
C HIS A 55 -3.54 -2.75 -0.07
N LEU A 56 -2.44 -2.95 0.63
CA LEU A 56 -2.34 -3.94 1.70
C LEU A 56 -3.14 -3.55 2.94
N ALA A 57 -3.12 -2.27 3.32
CA ALA A 57 -3.94 -1.76 4.41
C ALA A 57 -5.44 -1.98 4.15
N LYS A 58 -5.92 -1.69 2.92
CA LYS A 58 -7.30 -1.98 2.50
C LYS A 58 -7.60 -3.48 2.56
N LYS A 59 -6.71 -4.34 2.04
CA LYS A 59 -6.89 -5.80 2.06
C LYS A 59 -6.98 -6.35 3.48
N THR A 60 -6.22 -5.78 4.42
CA THR A 60 -6.16 -6.22 5.82
C THR A 60 -7.15 -5.49 6.73
N SER A 61 -8.00 -4.61 6.18
CA SER A 61 -8.94 -3.77 6.94
C SER A 61 -8.29 -2.84 7.98
N VAL A 62 -6.98 -2.55 7.82
CA VAL A 62 -6.29 -1.52 8.61
C VAL A 62 -6.69 -0.16 8.07
N LYS A 63 -7.22 0.71 8.93
CA LYS A 63 -7.65 2.06 8.54
C LYS A 63 -6.52 3.06 8.72
N GLN A 64 -6.30 3.89 7.71
CA GLN A 64 -5.48 5.09 7.83
C GLN A 64 -6.27 6.16 8.58
N LYS A 65 -5.60 6.94 9.43
CA LYS A 65 -6.15 8.20 9.92
C LYS A 65 -5.69 9.33 9.01
N PRO A 66 -6.55 10.32 8.74
CA PRO A 66 -6.17 11.51 7.98
C PRO A 66 -5.06 12.29 8.69
#